data_AF-A0A1W6ZFX1-F1
#
_entry.id   AF-A0A1W6ZFX1-F1
#
_cell.length_a   1.000
_cell.length_b   1.000
_cell.length_c   1.000
_cell.angle_alpha   90.00
_cell.angle_beta   90.00
_cell.angle_gamma   90.00
#
_symmetry.space_group_name_H-M   'P 1'
#
loop_
_entity.id
_entity.type
_entity.pdbx_description
1 polymer ?
#
loop_
_entity_poly.entity_id
_entity_poly.type
_entity_poly.pdbx_seq_one_letter_code
_entity_poly.pdbx_strand_id
1 'polypeptide(L)'
;MAEVSLCVHDRRVSGKKIPVQSGEPLFTEQVFFDEPSFFFDETAFPAWSPGSACGSLDVIVFVTIARKIHRPLTRIRRTLALFPIARKSAMRLAPLACCAALLLGPAHTAHAWGEEGHSIVAEIASRRLSPEARAGIEALLGKGASLASVSGWADDERVRDPRTTRWHFVEIPLAKDDYDPARDCVADPDKGDCIVAEIVRESTAVACPTRSVGERRRSLMFLVHFVGDVHQPLHTVKENNGGNGIRVTIAIRNGANGSASEDTNLHAAWDAALIRKTVWAWGNYVEVLESNWLPKAGNDLARGSPADWALESHRTAVKLFDIQPRNDVLDDAYLAKARPILDRQLSVAGMRLAHLLNDAFATKRCK
;
A
#
# COMPACT_ATOMS: atom_id res chain seq x y z
N MET A 1 21.63 -28.81 29.89
CA MET A 1 21.08 -30.04 30.48
C MET A 1 19.88 -29.67 31.33
N ALA A 2 18.69 -29.98 30.84
CA ALA A 2 17.44 -30.05 31.62
C ALA A 2 16.53 -30.99 30.82
N GLU A 3 16.43 -32.24 31.28
CA GLU A 3 15.51 -33.25 30.77
C GLU A 3 14.08 -32.88 31.15
N VAL A 4 13.17 -32.87 30.19
CA VAL A 4 11.73 -32.88 30.46
C VAL A 4 11.23 -34.27 30.08
N SER A 5 10.93 -35.05 31.12
CA SER A 5 10.41 -36.41 31.03
C SER A 5 8.90 -36.35 30.80
N LEU A 6 8.41 -36.80 29.64
CA LEU A 6 6.98 -36.96 29.39
C LEU A 6 6.53 -38.36 29.82
N CYS A 7 5.69 -38.42 30.86
CA CYS A 7 4.96 -39.64 31.21
C CYS A 7 3.80 -39.85 30.24
N VAL A 8 3.92 -40.85 29.36
CA VAL A 8 2.79 -41.39 28.58
C VAL A 8 2.04 -42.40 29.45
N HIS A 9 0.73 -42.26 29.61
CA HIS A 9 -0.13 -43.30 30.18
C HIS A 9 -0.91 -44.02 29.09
N ASP A 10 -0.62 -45.31 28.95
CA ASP A 10 -1.31 -46.32 28.14
C ASP A 10 -2.71 -46.58 28.73
N ARG A 11 -3.77 -46.37 27.93
CA ARG A 11 -5.06 -47.08 28.09
C ARG A 11 -5.44 -47.78 26.80
N ARG A 12 -4.98 -49.03 26.70
CA ARG A 12 -5.65 -50.22 26.12
C ARG A 12 -7.17 -50.25 26.49
N VAL A 13 -8.15 -50.74 25.70
CA VAL A 13 -8.28 -51.83 24.70
C VAL A 13 -9.52 -51.54 23.81
N SER A 14 -9.47 -51.71 22.48
CA SER A 14 -10.16 -52.79 21.74
C SER A 14 -10.01 -52.50 20.23
N GLY A 15 -9.40 -53.29 19.35
CA GLY A 15 -8.67 -54.53 19.48
C GLY A 15 -8.08 -54.89 18.10
N LYS A 16 -6.77 -55.17 18.06
CA LYS A 16 -6.04 -56.12 17.20
C LYS A 16 -4.55 -55.84 17.36
N LYS A 17 -3.81 -56.83 17.86
CA LYS A 17 -2.33 -56.85 17.90
C LYS A 17 -1.81 -57.54 16.64
N ILE A 18 -0.86 -56.95 15.92
CA ILE A 18 0.18 -57.66 15.15
C ILE A 18 1.49 -56.84 15.31
N PRO A 19 2.66 -57.47 15.52
CA PRO A 19 3.82 -56.86 16.18
C PRO A 19 4.79 -56.17 15.20
N VAL A 20 5.48 -55.13 15.64
CA VAL A 20 6.60 -54.53 14.90
C VAL A 20 7.92 -55.04 15.52
N GLN A 21 8.67 -55.80 14.71
CA GLN A 21 10.07 -56.13 14.95
C GLN A 21 10.96 -54.94 14.58
N SER A 22 12.02 -54.77 15.37
CA SER A 22 13.09 -53.78 15.24
C SER A 22 13.92 -53.92 13.97
N GLY A 23 14.30 -52.80 13.34
CA GLY A 23 15.40 -52.76 12.37
C GLY A 23 15.50 -51.46 11.56
N GLU A 24 16.45 -50.60 11.97
CA GLU A 24 17.28 -49.63 11.21
C GLU A 24 16.71 -48.59 10.21
N PRO A 25 17.42 -47.45 10.01
CA PRO A 25 16.84 -46.21 9.48
C PRO A 25 17.01 -46.07 7.97
N LEU A 26 15.97 -45.58 7.28
CA LEU A 26 16.09 -45.11 5.89
C LEU A 26 15.34 -43.78 5.73
N PHE A 27 16.11 -42.77 5.32
CA PHE A 27 15.76 -41.59 4.52
C PHE A 27 14.36 -40.99 4.68
N THR A 28 14.29 -39.81 5.27
CA THR A 28 13.14 -38.90 5.15
C THR A 28 13.43 -37.80 4.14
N GLU A 29 12.89 -37.96 2.94
CA GLU A 29 12.50 -36.87 2.05
C GLU A 29 11.34 -36.11 2.72
N GLN A 30 11.53 -34.82 3.03
CA GLN A 30 10.43 -33.96 3.50
C GLN A 30 9.59 -33.52 2.31
N VAL A 31 8.42 -34.13 2.16
CA VAL A 31 7.31 -33.55 1.39
C VAL A 31 6.46 -32.72 2.35
N PHE A 32 6.41 -31.41 2.10
CA PHE A 32 5.55 -30.45 2.81
C PHE A 32 4.08 -30.66 2.41
N PHE A 33 3.19 -30.63 3.39
CA PHE A 33 1.77 -30.33 3.19
C PHE A 33 1.40 -29.13 4.06
N ASP A 34 0.91 -28.09 3.39
CA ASP A 34 0.25 -26.90 3.93
C ASP A 34 -1.10 -27.27 4.58
N GLU A 35 -1.37 -26.73 5.78
CA GLU A 35 -2.72 -26.41 6.29
C GLU A 35 -2.59 -25.32 7.40
N PRO A 36 -3.63 -24.50 7.64
CA PRO A 36 -3.50 -23.12 8.08
C PRO A 36 -3.47 -22.89 9.60
N SER A 37 -2.86 -21.78 9.96
CA SER A 37 -2.61 -21.30 11.32
C SER A 37 -3.91 -20.99 12.09
N PHE A 38 -4.12 -21.65 13.22
CA PHE A 38 -5.05 -21.23 14.27
C PHE A 38 -4.35 -20.22 15.20
N PHE A 39 -5.01 -19.09 15.46
CA PHE A 39 -4.59 -18.09 16.45
C PHE A 39 -4.83 -18.59 17.88
N PHE A 40 -3.82 -18.46 18.74
CA PHE A 40 -3.96 -18.54 20.20
C PHE A 40 -3.84 -17.12 20.79
N ASP A 41 -4.77 -16.77 21.68
CA ASP A 41 -4.80 -15.55 22.48
C ASP A 41 -4.10 -15.82 23.83
N GLU A 42 -2.93 -15.21 24.05
CA GLU A 42 -2.19 -15.26 25.30
C GLU A 42 -2.56 -14.08 26.21
N THR A 43 -3.76 -14.07 26.79
CA THR A 43 -4.10 -13.12 27.86
C THR A 43 -4.93 -13.73 29.00
N ALA A 44 -4.47 -14.83 29.62
CA ALA A 44 -4.95 -15.20 30.98
C ALA A 44 -4.07 -16.26 31.67
N PHE A 45 -3.00 -15.85 32.38
CA PHE A 45 -2.40 -16.70 33.41
C PHE A 45 -2.04 -15.86 34.65
N PRO A 46 -2.59 -16.16 35.84
CA PRO A 46 -2.06 -15.63 37.09
C PRO A 46 -0.85 -16.45 37.54
N ALA A 47 0.08 -15.78 38.22
CA ALA A 47 1.34 -16.33 38.75
C ALA A 47 1.13 -17.58 39.61
N TRP A 48 1.99 -18.60 39.43
CA TRP A 48 1.96 -19.84 40.20
C TRP A 48 3.12 -19.92 41.21
N SER A 49 2.79 -20.10 42.48
CA SER A 49 3.70 -20.43 43.59
C SER A 49 3.75 -21.95 43.80
N PRO A 50 4.89 -22.55 44.21
CA PRO A 50 5.07 -24.00 44.17
C PRO A 50 4.43 -24.68 45.38
N GLY A 51 3.52 -25.62 45.10
CA GLY A 51 3.06 -26.63 46.05
C GLY A 51 1.54 -26.66 46.21
N SER A 52 0.84 -27.40 45.34
CA SER A 52 -0.51 -27.98 45.59
C SER A 52 -0.87 -28.98 44.49
N ALA A 53 -1.62 -30.02 44.87
CA ALA A 53 -1.91 -31.23 44.13
C ALA A 53 -2.78 -31.09 42.87
N CYS A 54 -2.71 -32.10 41.99
CA CYS A 54 -3.56 -32.28 40.80
C CYS A 54 -5.06 -32.10 41.12
N GLY A 55 -5.68 -31.10 40.50
CA GLY A 55 -7.12 -30.96 40.37
C GLY A 55 -7.55 -31.19 38.93
N SER A 56 -8.57 -32.03 38.73
CA SER A 56 -9.24 -32.30 37.46
C SER A 56 -10.03 -31.09 36.97
N LEU A 57 -9.81 -30.68 35.71
CA LEU A 57 -10.66 -29.72 34.99
C LEU A 57 -11.38 -30.46 33.86
N ASP A 58 -12.70 -30.55 33.97
CA ASP A 58 -13.58 -31.05 32.91
C ASP A 58 -13.69 -30.00 31.80
N VAL A 59 -13.22 -30.32 30.60
CA VAL A 59 -13.42 -29.50 29.40
C VAL A 59 -14.63 -30.05 28.64
N ILE A 60 -15.72 -29.29 28.64
CA ILE A 60 -16.92 -29.57 27.84
C ILE A 60 -16.67 -29.10 26.41
N VAL A 61 -16.56 -30.04 25.46
CA VAL A 61 -16.49 -29.74 24.02
C VAL A 61 -17.89 -29.85 23.41
N PHE A 62 -18.43 -28.75 22.89
CA PHE A 62 -19.65 -28.76 22.09
C PHE A 62 -19.35 -29.20 20.65
N VAL A 63 -19.88 -30.35 20.26
CA VAL A 63 -19.88 -30.82 18.86
C VAL A 63 -21.23 -30.48 18.23
N THR A 64 -21.26 -29.56 17.27
CA THR A 64 -22.47 -29.27 16.49
C THR A 64 -22.57 -30.23 15.29
N ILE A 65 -23.51 -31.17 15.34
CA ILE A 65 -23.83 -32.08 14.24
C ILE A 65 -24.90 -31.43 13.34
N ALA A 66 -24.53 -31.05 12.12
CA ALA A 66 -25.49 -30.59 11.11
C ALA A 66 -26.27 -31.80 10.53
N ARG A 67 -27.53 -31.96 10.95
CA ARG A 67 -28.46 -32.96 10.38
C ARG A 67 -29.08 -32.44 9.09
N LYS A 68 -28.76 -33.13 7.99
CA LYS A 68 -29.37 -32.97 6.65
C LYS A 68 -30.80 -33.53 6.67
N ILE A 69 -31.82 -32.68 6.61
CA ILE A 69 -33.22 -33.10 6.59
C ILE A 69 -33.70 -33.23 5.14
N HIS A 70 -33.97 -34.46 4.71
CA HIS A 70 -34.81 -34.76 3.54
C HIS A 70 -36.28 -34.69 3.93
N ARG A 71 -37.12 -34.02 3.13
CA ARG A 71 -38.58 -34.13 3.20
C ARG A 71 -39.15 -34.72 1.90
N PRO A 72 -40.13 -35.64 1.98
CA PRO A 72 -40.63 -36.37 0.82
C PRO A 72 -41.74 -35.61 0.06
N LEU A 73 -41.85 -35.99 -1.21
CA LEU A 73 -42.83 -35.56 -2.20
C LEU A 73 -44.28 -35.81 -1.74
N THR A 74 -45.16 -34.84 -1.95
CA THR A 74 -46.61 -35.07 -2.00
C THR A 74 -47.18 -34.58 -3.32
N ARG A 75 -48.09 -35.41 -3.82
CA ARG A 75 -48.66 -35.50 -5.16
C ARG A 75 -50.01 -34.81 -5.13
N ILE A 76 -50.21 -33.73 -5.89
CA ILE A 76 -51.55 -33.15 -6.09
C ILE A 76 -51.93 -33.28 -7.56
N ARG A 77 -53.11 -33.89 -7.75
CA ARG A 77 -53.71 -34.26 -9.04
C ARG A 77 -54.25 -33.04 -9.78
N ARG A 78 -54.16 -33.15 -11.11
CA ARG A 78 -54.71 -32.27 -12.15
C ARG A 78 -56.23 -32.05 -12.02
N THR A 79 -56.68 -30.87 -12.40
CA THR A 79 -57.97 -30.69 -13.09
C THR A 79 -57.74 -29.77 -14.29
N LEU A 80 -58.07 -30.29 -15.47
CA LEU A 80 -57.97 -29.63 -16.78
C LEU A 80 -59.20 -28.74 -16.98
N ALA A 81 -58.98 -27.49 -17.36
CA ALA A 81 -59.99 -26.69 -18.06
C ALA A 81 -59.34 -26.14 -19.34
N LEU A 82 -59.81 -26.63 -20.47
CA LEU A 82 -59.44 -26.20 -21.81
C LEU A 82 -60.30 -24.99 -22.20
N PHE A 83 -59.67 -23.87 -22.52
CA PHE A 83 -60.26 -22.81 -23.33
C PHE A 83 -59.35 -22.56 -24.53
N PRO A 84 -59.85 -22.60 -25.77
CA PRO A 84 -59.06 -22.24 -26.94
C PRO A 84 -59.09 -20.72 -27.10
N ILE A 85 -58.06 -20.16 -27.75
CA ILE A 85 -58.15 -19.21 -28.88
C ILE A 85 -56.85 -18.39 -29.01
N ALA A 86 -56.46 -18.26 -30.28
CA ALA A 86 -55.55 -17.29 -30.88
C ALA A 86 -54.04 -17.47 -30.69
N ARG A 87 -53.44 -18.14 -31.70
CA ARG A 87 -52.08 -17.85 -32.17
C ARG A 87 -51.94 -16.34 -32.40
N LYS A 88 -51.21 -15.66 -31.52
CA LYS A 88 -50.55 -14.39 -31.85
C LYS A 88 -49.05 -14.66 -31.89
N SER A 89 -48.46 -14.31 -33.02
CA SER A 89 -47.05 -14.44 -33.34
C SER A 89 -46.17 -13.94 -32.18
N ALA A 90 -45.37 -14.83 -31.61
CA ALA A 90 -44.33 -14.45 -30.67
C ALA A 90 -43.20 -13.77 -31.45
N MET A 91 -43.29 -12.45 -31.55
CA MET A 91 -42.15 -11.61 -31.90
C MET A 91 -41.15 -11.73 -30.74
N ARG A 92 -39.97 -12.29 -31.04
CA ARG A 92 -38.90 -12.52 -30.06
C ARG A 92 -38.46 -11.18 -29.46
N LEU A 93 -38.85 -10.91 -28.23
CA LEU A 93 -38.29 -9.84 -27.41
C LEU A 93 -37.72 -10.46 -26.14
N ALA A 94 -36.42 -10.75 -26.17
CA ALA A 94 -35.54 -10.86 -25.00
C ALA A 94 -34.08 -10.96 -25.49
N PRO A 95 -33.09 -10.36 -24.78
CA PRO A 95 -33.15 -9.12 -24.04
C PRO A 95 -31.98 -8.17 -24.42
N LEU A 96 -32.24 -6.87 -24.40
CA LEU A 96 -31.24 -5.79 -24.48
C LEU A 96 -30.47 -5.66 -23.14
N ALA A 97 -30.06 -6.79 -22.56
CA ALA A 97 -29.53 -6.88 -21.19
C ALA A 97 -28.07 -7.40 -21.12
N CYS A 98 -27.36 -7.48 -22.24
CA CYS A 98 -25.93 -7.87 -22.25
C CYS A 98 -24.96 -6.73 -22.63
N CYS A 99 -25.44 -5.49 -22.83
CA CYS A 99 -24.55 -4.39 -23.21
C CYS A 99 -24.26 -3.37 -22.08
N ALA A 100 -24.84 -3.57 -20.88
CA ALA A 100 -24.60 -2.68 -19.74
C ALA A 100 -23.43 -3.14 -18.82
N ALA A 101 -22.83 -4.30 -19.08
CA ALA A 101 -21.78 -4.88 -18.22
C ALA A 101 -20.33 -4.55 -18.64
N LEU A 102 -20.13 -3.68 -19.64
CA LEU A 102 -18.80 -3.34 -20.18
C LEU A 102 -18.33 -1.90 -19.88
N LEU A 103 -18.99 -1.21 -18.95
CA LEU A 103 -18.63 0.16 -18.54
C LEU A 103 -18.10 0.27 -17.10
N LEU A 104 -17.91 -0.85 -16.41
CA LEU A 104 -17.22 -0.90 -15.11
C LEU A 104 -15.82 -1.46 -15.33
N GLY A 105 -14.98 -0.70 -16.04
CA GLY A 105 -13.53 -0.87 -15.87
C GLY A 105 -13.16 -0.54 -14.42
N PRO A 106 -12.15 -1.18 -13.82
CA PRO A 106 -11.65 -0.74 -12.52
C PRO A 106 -11.29 0.74 -12.65
N ALA A 107 -11.88 1.56 -11.78
CA ALA A 107 -11.33 2.88 -11.54
C ALA A 107 -9.95 2.64 -10.96
N HIS A 108 -8.91 2.77 -11.81
CA HIS A 108 -7.54 2.86 -11.34
C HIS A 108 -7.54 4.06 -10.40
N THR A 109 -7.51 3.79 -9.10
CA THR A 109 -7.18 4.80 -8.11
C THR A 109 -5.83 5.31 -8.53
N ALA A 110 -5.78 6.56 -9.00
CA ALA A 110 -4.52 7.29 -8.99
C ALA A 110 -4.10 7.35 -7.54
N HIS A 111 -3.15 6.48 -7.24
CA HIS A 111 -2.31 6.58 -6.08
C HIS A 111 -1.40 7.76 -6.29
N ALA A 112 -0.77 8.23 -5.22
CA ALA A 112 0.34 9.12 -5.39
C ALA A 112 1.52 8.40 -6.02
N TRP A 113 2.81 8.69 -5.69
CA TRP A 113 3.83 7.70 -6.07
C TRP A 113 3.31 6.30 -5.75
N GLY A 114 3.50 5.34 -6.64
CA GLY A 114 3.09 3.97 -6.36
C GLY A 114 3.78 3.47 -5.09
N GLU A 115 3.32 2.35 -4.54
CA GLU A 115 3.92 1.72 -3.36
C GLU A 115 5.46 1.64 -3.46
N GLU A 116 5.99 1.34 -4.66
CA GLU A 116 7.42 1.30 -4.93
C GLU A 116 8.11 2.66 -4.77
N GLY A 117 7.52 3.74 -5.31
CA GLY A 117 8.11 5.08 -5.22
C GLY A 117 8.17 5.57 -3.77
N HIS A 118 7.09 5.38 -3.01
CA HIS A 118 7.06 5.69 -1.58
C HIS A 118 8.06 4.88 -0.77
N SER A 119 8.17 3.58 -1.06
CA SER A 119 9.14 2.70 -0.40
C SER A 119 10.58 3.15 -0.67
N ILE A 120 10.90 3.55 -1.90
CA ILE A 120 12.22 4.08 -2.26
C ILE A 120 12.54 5.36 -1.48
N VAL A 121 11.61 6.33 -1.47
CA VAL A 121 11.79 7.60 -0.74
C VAL A 121 12.02 7.35 0.75
N ALA A 122 11.18 6.51 1.35
CA ALA A 122 11.24 6.18 2.76
C ALA A 122 12.51 5.41 3.16
N GLU A 123 13.00 4.52 2.30
CA GLU A 123 14.24 3.77 2.52
C GLU A 123 15.48 4.68 2.40
N ILE A 124 15.55 5.54 1.37
CA ILE A 124 16.62 6.55 1.24
C ILE A 124 16.67 7.45 2.48
N ALA A 125 15.50 7.84 3.00
CA ALA A 125 15.41 8.62 4.21
C ALA A 125 15.91 7.84 5.45
N SER A 126 15.50 6.58 5.58
CA SER A 126 15.84 5.69 6.71
C SER A 126 17.35 5.52 6.89
N ARG A 127 18.10 5.42 5.78
CA ARG A 127 19.57 5.30 5.76
C ARG A 127 20.31 6.54 6.27
N ARG A 128 19.61 7.67 6.40
CA ARG A 128 20.16 8.98 6.79
C ARG A 128 19.59 9.52 8.09
N LEU A 129 18.85 8.70 8.83
CA LEU A 129 18.35 9.07 10.16
C LEU A 129 19.49 9.15 11.17
N SER A 130 19.49 10.24 11.93
CA SER A 130 20.22 10.38 13.18
C SER A 130 19.83 9.28 14.18
N PRO A 131 20.69 8.93 15.14
CA PRO A 131 20.32 8.00 16.21
C PRO A 131 19.04 8.40 16.94
N GLU A 132 18.85 9.70 17.19
CA GLU A 132 17.69 10.26 17.88
C GLU A 132 16.41 10.09 17.05
N ALA A 133 16.45 10.40 15.76
CA ALA A 133 15.31 10.21 14.87
C ALA A 133 14.96 8.74 14.70
N ARG A 134 15.96 7.86 14.54
CA ARG A 134 15.75 6.42 14.44
C ARG A 134 15.04 5.87 15.69
N ALA A 135 15.53 6.22 16.88
CA ALA A 135 14.91 5.79 18.15
C ALA A 135 13.50 6.36 18.32
N GLY A 136 13.28 7.61 17.95
CA GLY A 136 11.96 8.25 18.01
C GLY A 136 10.95 7.61 17.07
N ILE A 137 11.35 7.31 15.84
CA ILE A 137 10.51 6.62 14.84
C ILE A 137 10.18 5.20 15.30
N GLU A 138 11.17 4.45 15.80
CA GLU A 138 10.93 3.11 16.35
C GLU A 138 9.94 3.13 17.53
N ALA A 139 10.04 4.13 18.41
CA ALA A 139 9.10 4.30 19.51
C ALA A 139 7.67 4.63 19.05
N LEU A 140 7.49 5.33 17.92
CA LEU A 140 6.16 5.65 17.37
C LEU A 140 5.56 4.48 16.57
N LEU A 141 6.36 3.83 15.73
CA LEU A 141 5.90 2.76 14.84
C LEU A 141 5.82 1.38 15.53
N GLY A 142 6.63 1.17 16.57
CA GLY A 142 6.77 -0.12 17.23
C GLY A 142 7.62 -1.10 16.41
N LYS A 143 7.86 -2.28 17.00
CA LYS A 143 8.69 -3.32 16.37
C LYS A 143 8.00 -3.89 15.12
N GLY A 144 8.79 -4.18 14.10
CA GLY A 144 8.34 -4.84 12.87
C GLY A 144 7.80 -3.89 11.78
N ALA A 145 7.77 -2.58 12.03
CA ALA A 145 7.41 -1.57 11.03
C ALA A 145 8.64 -0.72 10.66
N SER A 146 8.82 -0.45 9.37
CA SER A 146 9.82 0.48 8.83
C SER A 146 9.12 1.70 8.23
N LEU A 147 9.85 2.77 7.92
CA LEU A 147 9.28 3.89 7.17
C LEU A 147 8.73 3.40 5.81
N ALA A 148 9.46 2.52 5.12
CA ALA A 148 9.01 1.95 3.85
C ALA A 148 7.70 1.16 4.01
N SER A 149 7.57 0.33 5.05
CA SER A 149 6.36 -0.50 5.24
C SER A 149 5.10 0.30 5.56
N VAL A 150 5.23 1.54 6.06
CA VAL A 150 4.08 2.42 6.35
C VAL A 150 3.89 3.51 5.31
N SER A 151 4.78 3.60 4.32
CA SER A 151 4.84 4.72 3.38
C SER A 151 3.64 4.80 2.44
N GLY A 152 2.94 3.69 2.17
CA GLY A 152 1.70 3.66 1.39
C GLY A 152 0.41 3.93 2.18
N TRP A 153 0.48 3.97 3.53
CA TRP A 153 -0.73 3.97 4.37
C TRP A 153 -1.64 5.20 4.16
N ALA A 154 -1.08 6.36 3.84
CA ALA A 154 -1.89 7.58 3.66
C ALA A 154 -2.87 7.46 2.48
N ASP A 155 -2.50 6.69 1.45
CA ASP A 155 -3.38 6.40 0.32
C ASP A 155 -4.56 5.49 0.72
N ASP A 156 -4.32 4.52 1.61
CA ASP A 156 -5.40 3.71 2.20
C ASP A 156 -6.32 4.58 3.07
N GLU A 157 -5.74 5.50 3.83
CA GLU A 157 -6.49 6.43 4.68
C GLU A 157 -7.34 7.38 3.84
N ARG A 158 -6.87 7.83 2.68
CA ARG A 158 -7.66 8.63 1.73
C ARG A 158 -8.92 7.93 1.24
N VAL A 159 -8.88 6.62 1.08
CA VAL A 159 -10.08 5.83 0.74
C VAL A 159 -11.07 5.80 1.91
N ARG A 160 -10.58 5.81 3.16
CA ARG A 160 -11.41 5.75 4.38
C ARG A 160 -11.95 7.11 4.79
N ASP A 161 -11.14 8.16 4.65
CA ASP A 161 -11.45 9.53 5.01
C ASP A 161 -11.23 10.46 3.81
N PRO A 162 -12.28 10.74 3.02
CA PRO A 162 -12.17 11.59 1.84
C PRO A 162 -11.60 12.99 2.12
N ARG A 163 -11.64 13.47 3.36
CA ARG A 163 -11.09 14.77 3.77
C ARG A 163 -9.58 14.85 3.62
N THR A 164 -8.89 13.72 3.47
CA THR A 164 -7.44 13.71 3.23
C THR A 164 -7.11 13.81 1.74
N THR A 165 -8.09 13.77 0.83
CA THR A 165 -7.86 13.66 -0.62
C THR A 165 -6.92 14.74 -1.15
N ARG A 166 -7.17 16.02 -0.84
CA ARG A 166 -6.33 17.12 -1.35
C ARG A 166 -5.00 17.22 -0.62
N TRP A 167 -4.79 16.51 0.50
CA TRP A 167 -3.48 16.49 1.18
C TRP A 167 -2.40 15.79 0.35
N HIS A 168 -2.77 15.05 -0.70
CA HIS A 168 -1.82 14.36 -1.57
C HIS A 168 -1.31 15.22 -2.74
N PHE A 169 -1.89 16.39 -3.01
CA PHE A 169 -1.50 17.18 -4.17
C PHE A 169 -1.70 18.69 -3.98
N VAL A 170 -1.21 19.46 -4.94
CA VAL A 170 -1.47 20.90 -5.08
C VAL A 170 -1.76 21.21 -6.54
N GLU A 171 -2.79 22.00 -6.80
CA GLU A 171 -3.30 22.22 -8.16
C GLU A 171 -2.76 23.52 -8.76
N ILE A 172 -1.44 23.58 -9.03
CA ILE A 172 -0.83 24.75 -9.68
C ILE A 172 -1.10 24.66 -11.19
N PRO A 173 -1.69 25.69 -11.84
CA PRO A 173 -1.88 25.70 -13.28
C PRO A 173 -0.54 25.72 -14.04
N LEU A 174 -0.37 24.91 -15.10
CA LEU A 174 0.86 24.83 -15.92
C LEU A 174 1.34 26.19 -16.44
N ALA A 175 0.43 27.15 -16.63
CA ALA A 175 0.75 28.50 -17.07
C ALA A 175 1.34 29.40 -15.97
N LYS A 176 1.50 28.90 -14.74
CA LYS A 176 2.04 29.64 -13.59
C LYS A 176 3.44 29.14 -13.26
N ASP A 177 4.29 30.06 -12.82
CA ASP A 177 5.66 29.81 -12.37
C ASP A 177 5.85 30.13 -10.88
N ASP A 178 4.74 30.35 -10.18
CA ASP A 178 4.61 30.66 -8.77
C ASP A 178 3.63 29.72 -8.06
N TYR A 179 3.76 29.63 -6.73
CA TYR A 179 2.76 29.02 -5.84
C TYR A 179 2.07 30.12 -5.05
N ASP A 180 0.74 30.15 -5.11
CA ASP A 180 -0.09 31.07 -4.32
C ASP A 180 -1.09 30.25 -3.48
N PRO A 181 -0.97 30.24 -2.14
CA PRO A 181 -1.87 29.46 -1.29
C PRO A 181 -3.34 29.85 -1.43
N ALA A 182 -3.65 31.12 -1.75
CA ALA A 182 -5.03 31.56 -1.95
C ALA A 182 -5.65 31.04 -3.25
N ARG A 183 -4.83 30.58 -4.19
CA ARG A 183 -5.23 30.04 -5.49
C ARG A 183 -5.11 28.51 -5.53
N ASP A 184 -4.00 27.99 -5.05
CA ASP A 184 -3.57 26.61 -5.27
C ASP A 184 -3.84 25.70 -4.06
N CYS A 185 -4.08 26.27 -2.87
CA CYS A 185 -4.28 25.55 -1.60
C CYS A 185 -5.59 25.95 -0.91
N VAL A 186 -6.67 26.07 -1.68
CA VAL A 186 -7.98 26.45 -1.15
C VAL A 186 -8.59 25.27 -0.40
N ALA A 187 -9.04 25.54 0.84
CA ALA A 187 -9.71 24.54 1.65
C ALA A 187 -11.06 24.12 1.06
N ASP A 188 -11.26 22.81 1.01
CA ASP A 188 -12.50 22.12 0.69
C ASP A 188 -12.96 21.38 1.96
N PRO A 189 -14.20 21.59 2.43
CA PRO A 189 -14.69 20.99 3.67
C PRO A 189 -14.74 19.45 3.63
N ASP A 190 -14.88 18.87 2.44
CA ASP A 190 -15.04 17.43 2.25
C ASP A 190 -13.74 16.76 1.81
N LYS A 191 -12.74 17.54 1.36
CA LYS A 191 -11.52 17.02 0.73
C LYS A 191 -10.21 17.56 1.31
N GLY A 192 -10.24 18.50 2.24
CA GLY A 192 -9.04 19.14 2.79
C GLY A 192 -8.57 20.31 1.92
N ASP A 193 -7.33 20.76 2.08
CA ASP A 193 -6.80 21.93 1.36
C ASP A 193 -5.74 21.58 0.31
N CYS A 194 -4.49 21.33 0.73
CA CYS A 194 -3.42 20.89 -0.16
C CYS A 194 -2.23 20.27 0.60
N ILE A 195 -1.39 19.56 -0.15
CA ILE A 195 -0.17 18.93 0.35
C ILE A 195 0.84 19.89 0.99
N VAL A 196 1.00 21.11 0.46
CA VAL A 196 1.99 22.08 0.94
C VAL A 196 1.68 22.48 2.38
N ALA A 197 0.41 22.73 2.68
CA ALA A 197 -0.04 23.05 4.03
C ALA A 197 0.04 21.82 4.95
N GLU A 198 -0.32 20.64 4.46
CA GLU A 198 -0.34 19.43 5.28
C GLU A 198 1.06 18.97 5.70
N ILE A 199 2.06 19.07 4.82
CA ILE A 199 3.46 18.76 5.19
C ILE A 199 3.91 19.62 6.39
N VAL A 200 3.52 20.90 6.45
CA VAL A 200 3.85 21.80 7.57
C VAL A 200 3.14 21.35 8.86
N ARG A 201 1.85 21.00 8.77
CA ARG A 201 1.06 20.51 9.92
C ARG A 201 1.63 19.22 10.48
N GLU A 202 1.88 18.24 9.61
CA GLU A 202 2.35 16.92 10.04
C GLU A 202 3.79 16.97 10.55
N SER A 203 4.66 17.80 9.95
CA SER A 203 5.99 18.08 10.50
C SER A 203 5.92 18.64 11.93
N THR A 204 5.00 19.57 12.17
CA THR A 204 4.78 20.18 13.49
C THR A 204 4.26 19.16 14.50
N ALA A 205 3.30 18.34 14.09
CA ALA A 205 2.71 17.32 14.95
C ALA A 205 3.71 16.23 15.34
N VAL A 206 4.55 15.75 14.40
CA VAL A 206 5.62 14.77 14.70
C VAL A 206 6.61 15.32 15.73
N ALA A 207 7.02 16.59 15.58
CA ALA A 207 8.01 17.24 16.45
C ALA A 207 7.49 17.55 17.86
N CYS A 208 6.17 17.70 18.04
CA CYS A 208 5.56 18.17 19.28
C CYS A 208 5.41 17.04 20.32
N PRO A 209 6.23 17.00 21.39
CA PRO A 209 6.20 15.90 22.36
C PRO A 209 4.95 15.89 23.26
N THR A 210 4.17 16.97 23.28
CA THR A 210 2.92 17.05 24.06
C THR A 210 1.73 16.41 23.33
N ARG A 211 1.87 16.09 22.03
CA ARG A 211 0.88 15.31 21.29
C ARG A 211 0.93 13.85 21.73
N SER A 212 -0.22 13.18 21.65
CA SER A 212 -0.29 11.75 21.98
C SER A 212 0.58 10.92 21.04
N VAL A 213 1.04 9.76 21.50
CA VAL A 213 1.81 8.82 20.66
C VAL A 213 1.02 8.45 19.40
N GLY A 214 -0.30 8.26 19.52
CA GLY A 214 -1.18 7.95 18.39
C GLY A 214 -1.23 9.07 17.35
N GLU A 215 -1.40 10.33 17.77
CA GLU A 215 -1.35 11.48 16.86
C GLU A 215 0.00 11.59 16.17
N ARG A 216 1.11 11.54 16.94
CA ARG A 216 2.45 11.65 16.38
C ARG A 216 2.78 10.52 15.39
N ARG A 217 2.30 9.30 15.67
CA ARG A 217 2.43 8.14 14.77
C ARG A 217 1.66 8.38 13.48
N ARG A 218 0.39 8.80 13.56
CA ARG A 218 -0.43 9.14 12.37
C ARG A 218 0.24 10.22 11.53
N SER A 219 0.70 11.30 12.17
CA SER A 219 1.42 12.39 11.53
C SER A 219 2.72 11.95 10.87
N LEU A 220 3.47 11.05 11.51
CA LEU A 220 4.69 10.47 10.92
C LEU A 220 4.38 9.73 9.62
N MET A 221 3.32 8.90 9.62
CA MET A 221 2.94 8.11 8.46
C MET A 221 2.48 9.00 7.29
N PHE A 222 1.70 10.04 7.58
CA PHE A 222 1.36 11.06 6.58
C PHE A 222 2.57 11.81 6.06
N LEU A 223 3.45 12.28 6.95
CA LEU A 223 4.63 13.04 6.55
C LEU A 223 5.55 12.24 5.63
N VAL A 224 5.76 10.96 5.92
CA VAL A 224 6.54 10.04 5.07
C VAL A 224 5.95 9.96 3.66
N HIS A 225 4.62 9.86 3.56
CA HIS A 225 3.92 9.78 2.29
C HIS A 225 3.98 11.12 1.53
N PHE A 226 3.54 12.21 2.15
CA PHE A 226 3.40 13.52 1.51
C PHE A 226 4.73 14.10 1.05
N VAL A 227 5.85 13.82 1.73
CA VAL A 227 7.16 14.23 1.20
C VAL A 227 7.49 13.48 -0.11
N GLY A 228 7.04 12.24 -0.27
CA GLY A 228 7.06 11.57 -1.57
C GLY A 228 6.21 12.32 -2.60
N ASP A 229 4.92 12.50 -2.32
CA ASP A 229 3.93 13.07 -3.23
C ASP A 229 4.32 14.43 -3.79
N VAL A 230 4.79 15.35 -2.93
CA VAL A 230 5.15 16.70 -3.37
C VAL A 230 6.35 16.68 -4.33
N HIS A 231 7.11 15.58 -4.38
CA HIS A 231 8.19 15.34 -5.34
C HIS A 231 7.74 14.57 -6.59
N GLN A 232 6.50 14.07 -6.66
CA GLN A 232 5.92 13.57 -7.89
C GLN A 232 5.52 14.79 -8.75
N PRO A 233 6.14 15.03 -9.93
CA PRO A 233 5.86 16.23 -10.70
C PRO A 233 4.36 16.49 -10.97
N LEU A 234 3.61 15.46 -11.33
CA LEU A 234 2.20 15.56 -11.68
C LEU A 234 1.26 15.76 -10.48
N HIS A 235 1.75 15.62 -9.24
CA HIS A 235 1.02 15.99 -8.01
C HIS A 235 0.96 17.50 -7.79
N THR A 236 1.62 18.27 -8.64
CA THR A 236 1.72 19.72 -8.52
C THR A 236 1.03 20.44 -9.68
N VAL A 237 0.25 19.73 -10.49
CA VAL A 237 -0.35 20.24 -11.72
C VAL A 237 -1.88 20.16 -11.67
N LYS A 238 -2.55 21.25 -12.03
CA LYS A 238 -4.01 21.33 -12.11
C LYS A 238 -4.59 20.60 -13.33
N GLU A 239 -3.94 20.76 -14.48
CA GLU A 239 -4.45 20.34 -15.77
C GLU A 239 -4.67 18.83 -15.84
N ASN A 240 -5.82 18.44 -16.40
CA ASN A 240 -6.23 17.04 -16.50
C ASN A 240 -6.20 16.29 -15.15
N ASN A 241 -6.45 17.00 -14.04
CA ASN A 241 -6.34 16.45 -12.68
C ASN A 241 -4.95 15.83 -12.43
N GLY A 242 -3.89 16.59 -12.68
CA GLY A 242 -2.52 16.10 -12.61
C GLY A 242 -2.19 15.06 -13.69
N GLY A 243 -2.75 15.16 -14.89
CA GLY A 243 -2.53 14.16 -15.96
C GLY A 243 -3.34 12.87 -15.84
N ASN A 244 -4.21 12.71 -14.85
CA ASN A 244 -5.16 11.60 -14.76
C ASN A 244 -6.11 11.52 -15.96
N GLY A 245 -6.45 12.67 -16.54
CA GLY A 245 -7.28 12.78 -17.75
C GLY A 245 -6.55 12.44 -19.06
N ILE A 246 -5.24 12.19 -19.02
CA ILE A 246 -4.42 11.94 -20.22
C ILE A 246 -4.19 10.44 -20.34
N ARG A 247 -4.86 9.79 -21.30
CA ARG A 247 -4.64 8.37 -21.58
C ARG A 247 -3.31 8.17 -22.29
N VAL A 248 -2.59 7.12 -21.91
CA VAL A 248 -1.31 6.74 -22.52
C VAL A 248 -1.21 5.23 -22.63
N THR A 249 -0.37 4.76 -23.57
CA THR A 249 0.00 3.35 -23.69
C THR A 249 1.49 3.21 -23.32
N ILE A 250 1.80 2.36 -22.35
CA ILE A 250 3.17 1.95 -22.05
C ILE A 250 3.60 0.95 -23.11
N ALA A 251 4.68 1.24 -23.84
CA ALA A 251 5.26 0.37 -24.87
C ALA A 251 6.78 0.21 -24.70
N ILE A 252 7.23 0.17 -23.45
CA ILE A 252 8.63 -0.03 -23.06
C ILE A 252 8.99 -1.52 -23.23
N ARG A 253 9.96 -1.81 -24.09
CA ARG A 253 10.38 -3.19 -24.42
C ARG A 253 11.65 -3.61 -23.69
N ASN A 254 12.53 -2.65 -23.40
CA ASN A 254 13.85 -2.89 -22.82
C ASN A 254 13.91 -2.59 -21.31
N GLY A 255 12.76 -2.34 -20.68
CA GLY A 255 12.63 -2.11 -19.24
C GLY A 255 12.53 -3.40 -18.42
N ALA A 256 12.60 -3.26 -17.10
CA ALA A 256 12.27 -4.33 -16.17
C ALA A 256 10.76 -4.65 -16.15
N ASN A 257 10.37 -5.73 -15.47
CA ASN A 257 8.97 -6.11 -15.24
C ASN A 257 8.16 -6.26 -16.55
N GLY A 258 8.72 -7.01 -17.50
CA GLY A 258 8.07 -7.43 -18.74
C GLY A 258 8.08 -6.37 -19.85
N SER A 259 7.67 -6.78 -21.05
CA SER A 259 7.65 -5.93 -22.27
C SER A 259 6.25 -5.81 -22.90
N ALA A 260 5.23 -6.37 -22.24
CA ALA A 260 3.86 -6.24 -22.67
C ALA A 260 3.42 -4.78 -22.62
N SER A 261 2.69 -4.36 -23.64
CA SER A 261 2.05 -3.05 -23.65
C SER A 261 0.88 -3.00 -22.68
N GLU A 262 0.70 -1.86 -22.05
CA GLU A 262 -0.33 -1.63 -21.03
C GLU A 262 -0.94 -0.25 -21.24
N ASP A 263 -2.27 -0.16 -21.32
CA ASP A 263 -2.99 1.11 -21.37
C ASP A 263 -3.24 1.62 -19.95
N THR A 264 -2.98 2.91 -19.74
CA THR A 264 -3.14 3.59 -18.45
C THR A 264 -3.37 5.09 -18.66
N ASN A 265 -3.17 5.91 -17.62
CA ASN A 265 -3.10 7.36 -17.73
C ASN A 265 -1.70 7.88 -17.36
N LEU A 266 -1.38 9.11 -17.78
CA LEU A 266 -0.05 9.70 -17.59
C LEU A 266 0.34 9.78 -16.11
N HIS A 267 -0.60 10.09 -15.22
CA HIS A 267 -0.35 10.15 -13.78
C HIS A 267 0.12 8.80 -13.24
N ALA A 268 -0.71 7.76 -13.41
CA ALA A 268 -0.41 6.40 -12.99
C ALA A 268 0.86 5.82 -13.65
N ALA A 269 1.17 6.25 -14.87
CA ALA A 269 2.42 5.90 -15.53
C ALA A 269 3.64 6.43 -14.74
N TRP A 270 3.61 7.69 -14.33
CA TRP A 270 4.67 8.31 -13.54
C TRP A 270 4.73 7.77 -12.11
N ASP A 271 3.59 7.58 -11.47
CA ASP A 271 3.51 7.06 -10.11
C ASP A 271 4.19 5.71 -9.98
N ALA A 272 3.92 4.81 -10.92
CA ALA A 272 4.24 3.39 -10.70
C ALA A 272 4.84 2.71 -11.94
N ALA A 273 4.26 2.88 -13.12
CA ALA A 273 4.67 2.08 -14.28
C ALA A 273 6.13 2.35 -14.69
N LEU A 274 6.53 3.62 -14.79
CA LEU A 274 7.90 3.98 -15.19
C LEU A 274 8.93 3.52 -14.14
N ILE A 275 8.61 3.60 -12.84
CA ILE A 275 9.45 3.07 -11.77
C ILE A 275 9.61 1.55 -11.91
N ARG A 276 8.51 0.80 -12.09
CA ARG A 276 8.58 -0.65 -12.31
C ARG A 276 9.38 -1.02 -13.57
N LYS A 277 9.44 -0.15 -14.58
CA LYS A 277 10.26 -0.39 -15.77
C LYS A 277 11.75 -0.10 -15.58
N THR A 278 12.20 0.47 -14.45
CA THR A 278 13.64 0.73 -14.22
C THR A 278 14.40 -0.47 -13.65
N VAL A 279 13.81 -1.18 -12.68
CA VAL A 279 14.41 -2.32 -11.98
C VAL A 279 13.35 -3.35 -11.58
N TRP A 280 13.75 -4.59 -11.33
CA TRP A 280 12.85 -5.70 -10.97
C TRP A 280 12.22 -5.56 -9.58
N ALA A 281 12.90 -4.90 -8.66
CA ALA A 281 12.43 -4.68 -7.29
C ALA A 281 12.83 -3.27 -6.84
N TRP A 282 11.94 -2.57 -6.14
CA TRP A 282 12.15 -1.19 -5.72
C TRP A 282 13.42 -1.03 -4.86
N GLY A 283 13.76 -2.03 -4.02
CA GLY A 283 14.99 -2.03 -3.22
C GLY A 283 16.26 -1.97 -4.07
N ASN A 284 16.26 -2.60 -5.26
CA ASN A 284 17.38 -2.48 -6.19
C ASN A 284 17.47 -1.05 -6.76
N TYR A 285 16.36 -0.33 -6.86
CA TYR A 285 16.39 1.07 -7.30
C TYR A 285 17.05 1.93 -6.23
N VAL A 286 16.75 1.69 -4.95
CA VAL A 286 17.47 2.34 -3.84
C VAL A 286 18.97 2.15 -4.00
N GLU A 287 19.44 0.92 -4.21
CA GLU A 287 20.88 0.65 -4.39
C GLU A 287 21.46 1.38 -5.61
N VAL A 288 20.73 1.45 -6.72
CA VAL A 288 21.16 2.21 -7.91
C VAL A 288 21.30 3.70 -7.58
N LEU A 289 20.35 4.29 -6.87
CA LEU A 289 20.37 5.70 -6.49
C LEU A 289 21.51 5.99 -5.49
N GLU A 290 21.67 5.14 -4.48
CA GLU A 290 22.71 5.25 -3.44
C GLU A 290 24.12 5.12 -4.01
N SER A 291 24.33 4.22 -4.96
CA SER A 291 25.67 3.97 -5.53
C SER A 291 26.03 4.88 -6.70
N ASN A 292 25.04 5.36 -7.47
CA ASN A 292 25.32 6.05 -8.74
C ASN A 292 24.88 7.50 -8.80
N TRP A 293 23.74 7.86 -8.22
CA TRP A 293 23.15 9.19 -8.36
C TRP A 293 23.52 10.08 -7.16
N LEU A 294 23.20 9.63 -5.95
CA LEU A 294 23.42 10.37 -4.70
C LEU A 294 24.89 10.78 -4.46
N PRO A 295 25.92 9.95 -4.73
CA PRO A 295 27.32 10.35 -4.52
C PRO A 295 27.79 11.45 -5.48
N LYS A 296 27.09 11.64 -6.60
CA LYS A 296 27.38 12.67 -7.61
C LYS A 296 26.50 13.90 -7.43
N ALA A 297 25.47 13.79 -6.60
CA ALA A 297 24.58 14.88 -6.32
C ALA A 297 25.25 15.83 -5.31
N GLY A 298 25.10 17.13 -5.52
CA GLY A 298 25.72 18.13 -4.65
C GLY A 298 25.25 18.04 -3.20
N ASN A 299 25.95 18.71 -2.29
CA ASN A 299 25.76 18.58 -0.84
C ASN A 299 24.45 19.19 -0.29
N ASP A 300 23.59 19.71 -1.15
CA ASP A 300 22.48 20.55 -0.74
C ASP A 300 21.15 20.17 -1.41
N LEU A 301 20.72 18.94 -1.14
CA LEU A 301 19.46 18.41 -1.67
C LEU A 301 18.30 18.60 -0.69
N ALA A 302 18.60 18.85 0.58
CA ALA A 302 17.62 18.91 1.65
C ALA A 302 17.01 20.31 1.90
N ARG A 303 17.52 21.37 1.25
CA ARG A 303 16.99 22.74 1.43
C ARG A 303 15.62 22.94 0.79
N GLY A 304 14.98 24.03 1.21
CA GLY A 304 13.71 24.52 0.73
C GLY A 304 12.58 24.28 1.72
N SER A 305 11.53 25.08 1.61
CA SER A 305 10.24 24.86 2.25
C SER A 305 9.37 23.90 1.42
N PRO A 306 8.28 23.35 1.99
CA PRO A 306 7.32 22.57 1.21
C PRO A 306 6.76 23.30 -0.03
N ALA A 307 6.64 24.64 0.03
CA ALA A 307 6.25 25.46 -1.11
C ALA A 307 7.33 25.50 -2.20
N ASP A 308 8.61 25.60 -1.81
CA ASP A 308 9.73 25.53 -2.76
C ASP A 308 9.77 24.17 -3.46
N TRP A 309 9.55 23.09 -2.70
CA TRP A 309 9.54 21.72 -3.24
C TRP A 309 8.40 21.51 -4.23
N ALA A 310 7.20 21.96 -3.89
CA ALA A 310 6.06 21.93 -4.81
C ALA A 310 6.36 22.70 -6.10
N LEU A 311 6.98 23.87 -6.00
CA LEU A 311 7.30 24.68 -7.17
C LEU A 311 8.43 24.08 -8.03
N GLU A 312 9.42 23.43 -7.43
CA GLU A 312 10.44 22.66 -8.14
C GLU A 312 9.85 21.48 -8.90
N SER A 313 8.93 20.74 -8.27
CA SER A 313 8.18 19.65 -8.91
C SER A 313 7.27 20.17 -10.02
N HIS A 314 6.62 21.31 -9.83
CA HIS A 314 5.77 21.93 -10.85
C HIS A 314 6.57 22.33 -12.08
N ARG A 315 7.72 22.98 -11.90
CA ARG A 315 8.64 23.32 -13.01
C ARG A 315 9.16 22.09 -13.72
N THR A 316 9.32 20.98 -13.00
CA THR A 316 9.66 19.69 -13.61
C THR A 316 8.49 19.19 -14.44
N ALA A 317 7.27 19.24 -13.91
CA ALA A 317 6.05 18.83 -14.60
C ALA A 317 5.83 19.62 -15.90
N VAL A 318 6.03 20.93 -15.91
CA VAL A 318 5.97 21.75 -17.14
C VAL A 318 6.89 21.16 -18.23
N LYS A 319 8.12 20.79 -17.89
CA LYS A 319 9.04 20.13 -18.83
C LYS A 319 8.59 18.74 -19.25
N LEU A 320 7.87 18.01 -18.39
CA LEU A 320 7.29 16.71 -18.73
C LEU A 320 6.22 16.85 -19.81
N PHE A 321 5.35 17.85 -19.68
CA PHE A 321 4.33 18.16 -20.67
C PHE A 321 4.94 18.55 -22.02
N ASP A 322 6.10 19.23 -22.03
CA ASP A 322 6.82 19.54 -23.28
C ASP A 322 7.39 18.31 -24.00
N ILE A 323 7.76 17.26 -23.27
CA ILE A 323 8.31 16.02 -23.83
C ILE A 323 7.27 14.92 -24.05
N GLN A 324 6.00 15.16 -23.69
CA GLN A 324 4.93 14.19 -23.86
C GLN A 324 4.78 13.84 -25.36
N PRO A 325 4.79 12.54 -25.71
CA PRO A 325 4.71 12.13 -27.11
C PRO A 325 3.30 12.39 -27.66
N ARG A 326 3.21 12.92 -28.88
CA ARG A 326 1.92 13.28 -29.53
C ARG A 326 1.00 12.08 -29.84
N ASN A 327 1.56 10.88 -29.87
CA ASN A 327 0.81 9.64 -30.08
C ASN A 327 0.43 8.96 -28.76
N ASP A 328 0.71 9.59 -27.62
CA ASP A 328 0.42 9.09 -26.27
C ASP A 328 1.07 7.73 -25.95
N VAL A 329 2.11 7.34 -26.68
CA VAL A 329 2.86 6.09 -26.43
C VAL A 329 4.13 6.39 -25.66
N LEU A 330 4.24 5.86 -24.43
CA LEU A 330 5.44 5.95 -23.60
C LEU A 330 6.32 4.73 -23.89
N ASP A 331 7.33 4.91 -24.75
CA ASP A 331 8.24 3.86 -25.20
C ASP A 331 9.61 3.91 -24.47
N ASP A 332 10.57 3.11 -24.94
CA ASP A 332 11.93 3.09 -24.39
C ASP A 332 12.62 4.47 -24.46
N ALA A 333 12.35 5.27 -25.50
CA ALA A 333 12.93 6.60 -25.65
C ALA A 333 12.32 7.58 -24.65
N TYR A 334 11.02 7.46 -24.36
CA TYR A 334 10.39 8.20 -23.28
C TYR A 334 10.98 7.82 -21.92
N LEU A 335 11.12 6.52 -21.62
CA LEU A 335 11.73 6.06 -20.36
C LEU A 335 13.16 6.59 -20.19
N ALA A 336 13.97 6.61 -21.26
CA ALA A 336 15.33 7.15 -21.21
C ALA A 336 15.37 8.63 -20.81
N LYS A 337 14.36 9.43 -21.20
CA LYS A 337 14.22 10.83 -20.79
C LYS A 337 13.61 10.99 -19.39
N ALA A 338 12.69 10.12 -19.02
CA ALA A 338 12.03 10.15 -17.72
C ALA A 338 12.95 9.69 -16.58
N ARG A 339 13.83 8.71 -16.82
CA ARG A 339 14.66 8.09 -15.78
C ARG A 339 15.53 9.09 -15.00
N PRO A 340 16.27 10.02 -15.62
CA PRO A 340 17.01 11.03 -14.87
C PRO A 340 16.13 11.92 -13.97
N ILE A 341 14.86 12.11 -14.34
CA ILE A 341 13.90 12.87 -13.54
C ILE A 341 13.42 12.03 -12.36
N LEU A 342 13.06 10.77 -12.59
CA LEU A 342 12.71 9.82 -11.52
C LEU A 342 13.85 9.71 -10.50
N ASP A 343 15.08 9.50 -10.98
CA ASP A 343 16.27 9.36 -10.13
C ASP A 343 16.44 10.58 -9.22
N ARG A 344 16.26 11.78 -9.78
CA ARG A 344 16.33 13.04 -9.02
C ARG A 344 15.19 13.15 -8.01
N GLN A 345 13.94 13.00 -8.44
CA GLN A 345 12.78 13.26 -7.58
C GLN A 345 12.75 12.29 -6.39
N LEU A 346 12.97 10.99 -6.63
CA LEU A 346 13.03 9.98 -5.57
C LEU A 346 14.18 10.24 -4.59
N SER A 347 15.37 10.59 -5.10
CA SER A 347 16.53 10.86 -4.26
C SER A 347 16.37 12.12 -3.43
N VAL A 348 15.91 13.22 -4.05
CA VAL A 348 15.71 14.51 -3.37
C VAL A 348 14.61 14.42 -2.31
N ALA A 349 13.51 13.73 -2.61
CA ALA A 349 12.45 13.45 -1.64
C ALA A 349 12.99 12.73 -0.41
N GLY A 350 13.78 11.65 -0.60
CA GLY A 350 14.37 10.90 0.51
C GLY A 350 15.34 11.74 1.36
N MET A 351 16.14 12.61 0.73
CA MET A 351 17.03 13.55 1.43
C MET A 351 16.25 14.58 2.26
N ARG A 352 15.17 15.14 1.71
CA ARG A 352 14.31 16.12 2.40
C ARG A 352 13.51 15.48 3.53
N LEU A 353 13.00 14.26 3.34
CA LEU A 353 12.33 13.51 4.38
C LEU A 353 13.28 13.20 5.55
N ALA A 354 14.51 12.72 5.27
CA ALA A 354 15.50 12.49 6.31
C ALA A 354 15.79 13.76 7.12
N HIS A 355 15.94 14.91 6.44
CA HIS A 355 16.17 16.18 7.10
C HIS A 355 15.02 16.60 8.01
N LEU A 356 13.77 16.55 7.52
CA LEU A 356 12.60 16.87 8.34
C LEU A 356 12.49 15.97 9.58
N LEU A 357 12.70 14.67 9.42
CA LEU A 357 12.64 13.72 10.53
C LEU A 357 13.76 13.97 11.54
N ASN A 358 14.99 14.19 11.07
CA ASN A 358 16.11 14.53 11.95
C ASN A 358 15.83 15.80 12.77
N ASP A 359 15.33 16.85 12.13
CA ASP A 359 15.00 18.11 12.79
C ASP A 359 13.84 17.98 13.80
N ALA A 360 12.81 17.19 13.45
CA ALA A 360 11.66 16.94 14.30
C ALA A 360 12.06 16.25 15.62
N PHE A 361 12.95 15.25 15.55
CA PHE A 361 13.40 14.51 16.73
C PHE A 361 14.57 15.17 17.49
N ALA A 362 15.31 16.08 16.86
CA ALA A 362 16.34 16.88 17.53
C ALA A 362 15.76 17.97 18.44
N THR A 363 14.73 18.69 17.98
CA THR A 363 14.26 19.92 18.65
C THR A 363 13.30 19.69 19.82
N LYS A 364 12.60 18.55 19.87
CA LYS A 364 11.62 18.16 20.93
C LYS A 364 10.72 19.33 21.41
N ARG A 365 10.30 20.20 20.50
CA ARG A 365 9.46 21.37 20.78
C ARG A 365 8.25 21.33 19.86
N CYS A 366 7.10 21.72 20.38
CA CYS A 366 5.95 22.10 19.57
C CYS A 366 6.31 23.41 18.87
N LYS A 367 6.47 23.36 17.55
CA LYS A 367 6.78 24.54 16.73
C LYS A 367 5.51 25.25 16.30
#